data_AF-A0A117SA56-F1
#
_entry.id   AF-A0A117SA56-F1
#
_cell.length_a   1.000
_cell.length_b   1.000
_cell.length_c   1.000
_cell.angle_alpha   90.00
_cell.angle_beta   90.00
_cell.angle_gamma   90.00
#
_symmetry.space_group_name_H-M   'P 1'
#
loop_
_entity.id
_entity.type
_entity.pdbx_description
1 polymer ?
#
loop_
_entity_poly.entity_id
_entity_poly.type
_entity_poly.pdbx_seq_one_letter_code
_entity_poly.pdbx_strand_id
1 'polypeptide(L)' 'MKDIVIEKKLFIRELLVLLALFIVVNIVNIYSIIKYDTSWFELISQLHLVLIITLLLYLLISVFRLFLFLIQRAIK' A
#
# COMPACT_ATOMS: atom_id res chain seq x y z
N MET A 1 21.21 15.65 -2.64
CA MET A 1 20.97 14.24 -2.25
C MET A 1 21.67 13.39 -3.28
N LYS A 2 22.82 12.82 -2.89
CA LYS A 2 23.76 12.08 -3.74
C LYS A 2 23.10 10.79 -4.26
N ASP A 3 23.15 10.60 -5.57
CA ASP A 3 23.17 9.33 -6.31
C ASP A 3 22.23 8.21 -5.80
N ILE A 4 20.93 8.49 -5.71
CA ILE A 4 19.94 7.41 -5.70
C ILE A 4 19.95 6.83 -7.13
N VAL A 5 20.50 5.62 -7.29
CA VAL A 5 20.61 4.86 -8.55
C VAL A 5 19.23 4.53 -9.15
N ILE A 6 18.17 4.71 -8.37
CA ILE A 6 16.78 4.47 -8.78
C ILE A 6 16.26 5.69 -9.56
N GLU A 7 15.73 5.44 -10.75
CA GLU A 7 15.11 6.47 -11.58
C GLU A 7 14.01 7.19 -10.78
N LYS A 8 14.11 8.52 -10.67
CA LYS A 8 13.17 9.34 -9.88
C LYS A 8 11.70 9.09 -10.23
N LYS A 9 11.41 8.77 -11.49
CA LYS A 9 10.05 8.44 -11.97
C LYS A 9 9.50 7.17 -11.33
N LEU A 10 10.32 6.11 -11.20
CA LEU A 10 9.92 4.86 -10.56
C LEU A 10 9.65 5.07 -9.07
N PHE A 11 10.51 5.84 -8.39
CA PHE A 11 10.32 6.17 -6.98
C PHE A 11 9.00 6.90 -6.73
N ILE A 12 8.68 7.94 -7.53
CA ILE A 12 7.41 8.68 -7.42
C ILE A 12 6.23 7.75 -7.66
N ARG A 13 6.30 6.87 -8.66
CA ARG A 13 5.23 5.92 -8.95
C ARG A 13 4.96 4.98 -7.76
N GLU A 14 6.00 4.36 -7.19
CA GLU A 14 5.80 3.45 -6.06
C GLU A 14 5.33 4.20 -4.80
N LEU A 15 5.79 5.44 -4.58
CA LEU A 15 5.28 6.29 -3.50
C LEU A 15 3.79 6.59 -3.67
N LEU A 16 3.34 6.90 -4.89
CA LEU A 16 1.92 7.13 -5.18
C LEU A 16 1.08 5.87 -4.96
N VAL A 17 1.57 4.69 -5.35
CA VAL A 17 0.89 3.41 -5.10
C VAL A 17 0.76 3.15 -3.60
N LEU A 18 1.84 3.35 -2.85
CA LEU A 18 1.84 3.17 -1.40
C LEU A 18 0.87 4.14 -0.71
N LEU A 19 0.85 5.40 -1.15
CA LEU A 19 -0.06 6.42 -0.62
C LEU A 19 -1.52 6.11 -0.96
N ALA A 20 -1.81 5.63 -2.17
CA ALA A 20 -3.15 5.20 -2.54
C ALA A 20 -3.63 4.02 -1.68
N LEU A 21 -2.78 3.02 -1.44
CA LEU A 21 -3.09 1.91 -0.55
C LEU A 21 -3.32 2.37 0.89
N PHE A 22 -2.49 3.27 1.39
CA PHE A 22 -2.65 3.85 2.72
C PHE A 22 -4.01 4.53 2.87
N ILE A 23 -4.44 5.31 1.89
CA ILE A 23 -5.77 5.95 1.88
C ILE A 23 -6.88 4.89 1.90
N VAL A 24 -6.79 3.86 1.06
CA VAL A 24 -7.79 2.79 1.00
C VAL A 24 -7.92 2.07 2.35
N VAL A 25 -6.82 1.72 2.99
CA VAL A 25 -6.84 1.04 4.30
C VAL A 25 -7.43 1.95 5.37
N ASN A 26 -7.13 3.25 5.36
CA ASN A 26 -7.76 4.21 6.28
C ASN A 26 -9.27 4.33 6.04
N ILE A 27 -9.73 4.35 4.79
CA ILE A 27 -11.18 4.36 4.48
C ILE A 27 -11.86 3.11 5.04
N VAL A 28 -11.24 1.93 4.89
CA VAL A 28 -11.76 0.68 5.48
C VAL A 28 -11.78 0.74 7.02
N ASN A 29 -10.76 1.36 7.62
CA ASN A 29 -10.70 1.57 9.06
C ASN A 29 -11.84 2.49 9.54
N ILE A 30 -12.02 3.66 8.90
CA ILE A 30 -13.13 4.60 9.16
C ILE A 30 -14.48 3.91 8.98
N TYR A 31 -14.65 3.12 7.91
CA TYR A 31 -15.88 2.37 7.67
C TYR A 31 -16.19 1.39 8.81
N SER A 32 -15.16 0.74 9.36
CA SER A 32 -15.32 -0.18 10.49
C SER A 32 -15.76 0.56 11.76
N ILE A 33 -15.20 1.75 12.02
CA ILE A 33 -15.60 2.59 13.16
C ILE A 33 -17.07 2.99 13.04
N ILE A 34 -17.50 3.44 11.86
CA ILE A 34 -18.90 3.82 11.61
C ILE A 34 -19.84 2.62 11.73
N LYS A 35 -19.44 1.46 11.20
CA LYS A 35 -20.30 0.26 11.17
C LYS A 35 -20.46 -0.40 12.53
N TYR A 36 -19.40 -0.39 13.34
CA TYR A 36 -19.37 -1.07 14.63
C TYR A 36 -19.45 -0.10 15.83
N ASP A 37 -19.76 1.18 15.57
CA ASP A 37 -19.85 2.26 16.56
C ASP A 37 -18.68 2.27 17.55
N THR A 38 -17.46 2.05 17.03
CA THR A 38 -16.26 2.03 17.88
C THR A 38 -15.73 3.44 18.12
N SER A 39 -14.74 3.58 19.01
CA SER A 39 -14.21 4.89 19.37
C SER A 39 -13.40 5.49 18.22
N TRP A 40 -13.60 6.79 17.94
CA TRP A 40 -12.76 7.55 17.00
C TRP A 40 -11.26 7.55 17.37
N PHE A 41 -10.93 7.29 18.65
CA PHE A 41 -9.54 7.12 19.08
C PHE A 41 -8.87 5.89 18.45
N GLU A 42 -9.65 4.92 17.97
CA GLU A 42 -9.14 3.75 17.25
C GLU A 42 -8.42 4.11 15.95
N LEU A 43 -8.77 5.23 15.29
CA LEU A 43 -8.02 5.70 14.12
C LEU A 43 -6.56 5.95 14.44
N ILE A 44 -6.29 6.56 15.60
CA ILE A 44 -4.94 6.92 16.03
C ILE A 44 -4.25 5.69 16.61
N SER A 45 -4.93 4.94 17.49
CA SER A 45 -4.32 3.80 18.16
C SER A 45 -3.98 2.67 17.18
N GLN A 46 -4.77 2.48 16.12
CA GLN A 46 -4.55 1.45 15.10
C GLN A 46 -3.65 1.89 13.93
N LEU A 47 -3.03 3.09 13.97
CA LEU A 47 -2.13 3.56 12.91
C LEU A 47 -1.03 2.55 12.56
N HIS A 48 -0.49 1.85 13.57
CA HIS A 48 0.51 0.80 13.37
C HIS A 48 -0.03 -0.38 12.53
N LEU A 49 -1.28 -0.81 12.77
CA LEU A 49 -1.93 -1.86 11.98
C LEU A 49 -2.22 -1.37 10.57
N VAL A 50 -2.69 -0.14 10.41
CA VAL A 50 -2.94 0.48 9.10
C VAL A 50 -1.67 0.50 8.26
N LEU A 51 -0.52 0.86 8.85
CA LEU A 51 0.78 0.83 8.20
C LEU A 51 1.19 -0.60 7.81
N ILE A 52 1.05 -1.57 8.71
CA ILE A 52 1.39 -2.98 8.44
C ILE A 52 0.52 -3.53 7.30
N ILE A 53 -0.79 -3.31 7.34
CA ILE A 53 -1.73 -3.75 6.30
C ILE A 53 -1.40 -3.09 4.95
N THR A 54 -1.09 -1.79 4.97
CA THR A 54 -0.69 -1.06 3.75
C THR A 54 0.55 -1.69 3.12
N LEU A 55 1.58 -1.99 3.92
CA LEU A 55 2.81 -2.64 3.45
C LEU A 55 2.54 -4.05 2.94
N LEU A 56 1.70 -4.83 3.62
CA LEU A 56 1.29 -6.17 3.18
C LEU A 56 0.58 -6.14 1.83
N LEU A 57 -0.38 -5.22 1.65
CA LEU A 57 -1.09 -5.05 0.38
C LEU A 57 -0.14 -4.59 -0.73
N TYR A 58 0.77 -3.67 -0.44
CA TYR A 58 1.77 -3.22 -1.40
C TYR A 58 2.67 -4.37 -1.84
N LEU A 59 3.13 -5.19 -0.90
CA LEU A 59 3.95 -6.37 -1.18
C LEU A 59 3.16 -7.39 -2.01
N LEU A 60 1.90 -7.66 -1.66
CA LEU A 60 1.03 -8.57 -2.39
C LEU A 60 0.86 -8.11 -3.85
N ILE A 61 0.53 -6.84 -4.08
CA ILE A 61 0.40 -6.27 -5.44
C ILE A 61 1.73 -6.33 -6.19
N SER A 62 2.85 -6.09 -5.51
CA SER A 62 4.18 -6.16 -6.12
C SER A 62 4.56 -7.60 -6.53
N VAL A 63 4.20 -8.58 -5.71
CA VAL A 63 4.36 -10.01 -6.03
C VAL A 63 3.49 -10.39 -7.23
N PHE A 64 2.22 -9.98 -7.29
CA PHE A 64 1.37 -10.20 -8.46
C PHE A 64 1.93 -9.54 -9.73
N ARG A 65 2.41 -8.28 -9.63
CA ARG A 65 3.08 -7.60 -10.76
C ARG A 65 4.30 -8.37 -11.25
N LEU A 66 5.10 -8.93 -10.34
CA LEU A 66 6.26 -9.75 -10.69
C LEU A 66 5.84 -11.05 -11.38
N PHE A 67 4.83 -11.75 -10.87
CA PHE A 67 4.32 -12.98 -11.50
C PHE A 67 3.81 -12.72 -12.92
N LEU A 68 3.02 -11.67 -13.14
CA LEU A 68 2.54 -11.30 -14.47
C LEU A 68 3.69 -10.98 -15.43
N PHE A 69 4.72 -10.27 -14.94
CA PHE A 69 5.91 -9.98 -15.73
C PHE A 69 6.67 -11.26 -16.13
N LEU A 70 6.83 -12.21 -15.20
CA LEU A 70 7.46 -13.50 -15.48
C LEU A 70 6.67 -14.32 -16.51
N ILE A 71 5.33 -14.35 -16.39
CA ILE A 71 4.46 -15.04 -17.34
C ILE A 71 4.56 -14.41 -18.74
N GLN A 72 4.49 -13.08 -18.83
CA GLN A 72 4.62 -12.37 -20.10
C GLN A 72 5.98 -12.61 -20.75
N ARG A 73 7.05 -12.72 -19.95
CA ARG A 73 8.39 -13.03 -20.43
C ARG A 73 8.56 -14.50 -20.83
N ALA A 74 7.79 -15.43 -20.26
CA ALA A 74 7.85 -16.83 -20.63
C ALA A 74 7.07 -17.14 -21.92
N ILE A 75 6.03 -16.36 -22.22
CA ILE A 75 5.18 -16.51 -23.42
C ILE A 75 5.81 -15.84 -24.65
N LYS A 76 6.64 -14.82 -24.44
CA LYS A 76 7.28 -14.02 -25.48
C LYS A 76 8.70 -14.49 -25.76
#